data_AF-A0A920NPD2-F1
#
_entry.id   AF-A0A920NPD2-F1
#
_cell.length_a   1.000
_cell.length_b   1.000
_cell.length_c   1.000
_cell.angle_alpha   90.00
_cell.angle_beta   90.00
_cell.angle_gamma   90.00
#
_symmetry.space_group_name_H-M   'P 1'
#
loop_
_entity.id
_entity.type
_entity.pdbx_description
1 polymer ?
#
loop_
_entity_poly.entity_id
_entity_poly.type
_entity_poly.pdbx_seq_one_letter_code
_entity_poly.pdbx_strand_id
1 'polypeptide(L)'
;MSTRKATFVTLEELIKQVGPDVVRYFFFMRSMNSHLNFDLDLAADQSEKNPVYYLQYAYARICNIIKNGAEKHLTVKGEFDCALLSNDAEISLIKVLTEFPEG
;
A
#
# COMPACT_ATOMS: atom_id res chain seq x y z
N MET A 1 10.69 -16.92 40.20
CA MET A 1 11.82 -16.26 39.52
C MET A 1 12.10 -17.00 38.23
N SER A 2 11.66 -16.46 37.08
CA SER A 2 11.78 -17.07 35.76
C SER A 2 12.95 -16.42 35.01
N THR A 3 13.90 -17.24 34.57
CA THR A 3 15.15 -16.87 33.91
C THR A 3 15.00 -16.77 32.38
N ARG A 4 13.96 -16.08 31.89
CA ARG A 4 13.93 -15.62 30.50
C ARG A 4 14.42 -14.18 30.46
N LYS A 5 15.61 -13.95 29.90
CA LYS A 5 15.99 -12.63 29.38
C LYS A 5 14.82 -12.15 28.52
N ALA A 6 14.15 -11.08 28.92
CA ALA A 6 13.18 -10.42 28.07
C ALA A 6 13.96 -9.82 26.90
N THR A 7 13.97 -10.50 25.76
CA THR A 7 14.44 -9.91 24.51
C THR A 7 13.40 -8.88 24.11
N PHE A 8 13.67 -7.61 24.38
CA PHE A 8 12.84 -6.51 23.92
C PHE A 8 13.50 -5.90 22.68
N VAL A 9 12.68 -5.50 21.71
CA VAL A 9 13.09 -4.73 20.54
C VAL A 9 12.46 -3.36 20.70
N THR A 10 13.28 -2.31 20.59
CA THR A 10 12.77 -0.94 20.68
C THR A 10 12.04 -0.57 19.39
N LEU A 11 11.10 0.38 19.48
CA LEU A 11 10.41 0.89 18.29
C LEU A 11 11.39 1.51 17.29
N GLU A 12 12.47 2.14 17.77
CA GLU A 12 13.51 2.71 16.91
C GLU A 12 14.25 1.62 16.12
N GLU A 13 14.62 0.50 16.76
CA GLU A 13 15.22 -0.65 16.07
C GLU A 13 14.24 -1.26 15.06
N LEU A 14 12.96 -1.36 15.42
CA LEU A 14 11.93 -1.87 14.53
C LEU A 14 11.78 -1.00 13.27
N ILE A 15 11.70 0.32 13.44
CA ILE A 15 11.62 1.28 12.33
C ILE A 15 12.87 1.20 11.46
N LYS A 16 14.07 1.04 12.04
CA LYS A 16 15.31 0.87 11.27
C LYS A 16 15.32 -0.42 10.45
N GLN A 17 14.66 -1.48 10.91
CA GLN A 17 14.64 -2.77 10.23
C GLN A 17 13.67 -2.81 9.05
N VAL A 18 12.44 -2.33 9.22
CA VAL A 18 11.38 -2.48 8.18
C VAL A 18 10.90 -1.16 7.59
N GLY A 19 11.34 -0.03 8.13
CA GLY A 19 10.96 1.30 7.67
C GLY A 19 9.71 1.87 8.37
N PRO A 20 9.58 3.20 8.41
CA PRO A 20 8.51 3.88 9.16
C PRO A 20 7.12 3.62 8.61
N ASP A 21 6.96 3.52 7.29
CA ASP A 21 5.65 3.34 6.65
C ASP A 21 5.10 1.93 6.90
N VAL A 22 5.97 0.91 6.88
CA VAL A 22 5.60 -0.45 7.23
C VAL A 22 5.12 -0.52 8.67
N VAL A 23 5.88 0.06 9.60
CA VAL A 23 5.49 0.12 11.01
C VAL A 23 4.15 0.83 11.16
N ARG A 24 3.97 2.03 10.61
CA ARG A 24 2.70 2.77 10.72
C ARG A 24 1.53 1.96 10.19
N TYR A 25 1.66 1.37 9.00
CA TYR A 25 0.58 0.60 8.38
C TYR A 25 0.18 -0.60 9.24
N PHE A 26 1.14 -1.36 9.75
CA PHE A 26 0.88 -2.54 10.59
C PHE A 26 0.23 -2.19 11.93
N PHE A 27 0.51 -1.01 12.47
CA PHE A 27 -0.19 -0.50 13.65
C PHE A 27 -1.60 -0.01 13.32
N PHE A 28 -1.81 0.66 12.18
CA PHE A 28 -3.13 1.16 11.77
C PHE A 28 -4.10 0.05 11.32
N MET A 29 -3.59 -1.04 10.74
CA MET A 29 -4.44 -2.16 10.29
C MET A 29 -5.07 -2.95 11.44
N ARG A 30 -4.75 -2.62 12.71
CA ARG A 30 -5.26 -3.30 13.90
C ARG A 30 -6.12 -2.35 14.71
N SER A 31 -7.18 -2.89 15.30
CA SER A 31 -8.01 -2.13 16.23
C SER A 31 -7.21 -1.76 17.48
N MET A 32 -7.39 -0.53 17.97
CA MET A 32 -6.76 -0.05 19.21
C MET A 32 -7.07 -0.94 20.42
N ASN A 33 -8.19 -1.66 20.40
CA ASN A 33 -8.61 -2.54 21.50
C ASN A 33 -8.07 -3.98 21.37
N SER A 34 -7.31 -4.28 20.32
CA SER A 34 -6.78 -5.62 20.07
C SER A 34 -5.31 -5.74 20.50
N HIS A 35 -4.92 -6.93 20.97
CA HIS A 35 -3.50 -7.23 21.16
C HIS A 35 -2.79 -7.19 19.80
N LEU A 36 -1.81 -6.29 19.67
CA LEU A 36 -0.95 -6.22 18.49
C LEU A 36 0.06 -7.37 18.52
N ASN A 37 -0.12 -8.33 17.63
CA ASN A 37 0.94 -9.26 17.26
C ASN A 37 1.63 -8.72 16.00
N PHE A 38 2.84 -8.17 16.18
CA PHE A 38 3.62 -7.63 15.07
C PHE A 38 4.46 -8.75 14.46
N ASP A 39 4.05 -9.21 13.28
CA ASP A 39 4.77 -10.22 12.52
C ASP A 39 5.94 -9.57 11.75
N LEU A 40 7.16 -9.74 12.29
CA LEU A 40 8.38 -9.18 11.70
C LEU A 40 8.73 -9.81 10.36
N ASP A 41 8.47 -11.10 10.19
CA ASP A 41 8.76 -11.81 8.95
C ASP A 41 7.86 -11.28 7.84
N LEU A 42 6.57 -11.10 8.12
CA LEU A 42 5.62 -10.49 7.18
C LEU A 42 5.95 -9.02 6.89
N ALA A 43 6.37 -8.26 7.90
CA ALA A 43 6.73 -6.85 7.72
C ALA A 43 8.01 -6.66 6.88
N ALA A 44 8.95 -7.60 6.95
CA ALA A 44 10.17 -7.60 6.15
C ALA A 44 10.01 -8.23 4.76
N ASP A 45 8.92 -8.96 4.52
CA ASP A 45 8.65 -9.64 3.25
C ASP A 45 8.50 -8.64 2.08
N GLN A 46 9.18 -8.94 0.97
CA GLN A 46 9.18 -8.13 -0.26
C GLN A 46 8.35 -8.80 -1.37
N SER A 47 7.23 -9.40 -1.00
CA SER A 47 6.26 -9.98 -1.92
C SER A 47 4.87 -9.37 -1.68
N GLU A 48 3.89 -9.82 -2.45
CA GLU A 48 2.49 -9.44 -2.30
C GLU A 48 1.88 -9.80 -0.95
N LYS A 49 2.54 -10.67 -0.16
CA LYS A 49 2.10 -10.99 1.20
C LYS A 49 2.18 -9.78 2.12
N ASN A 50 3.19 -8.94 1.95
CA ASN A 50 3.31 -7.70 2.71
C ASN A 50 2.40 -6.64 2.07
N PRO A 51 1.34 -6.18 2.77
CA PRO A 51 0.37 -5.25 2.19
C PRO A 51 1.00 -3.91 1.80
N VAL A 52 2.05 -3.48 2.51
CA VAL A 52 2.74 -2.22 2.25
C VAL A 52 3.58 -2.33 0.98
N TYR A 53 4.32 -3.43 0.85
CA TYR A 53 5.09 -3.71 -0.37
C TYR A 53 4.15 -3.83 -1.58
N TYR A 54 3.02 -4.52 -1.43
CA TYR A 54 2.02 -4.66 -2.48
C TYR A 54 1.49 -3.30 -2.96
N LEU A 55 1.10 -2.41 -2.02
CA LEU A 55 0.62 -1.06 -2.33
C LEU A 55 1.68 -0.21 -3.04
N GLN A 56 2.91 -0.23 -2.54
CA GLN A 56 4.03 0.52 -3.14
C GLN A 56 4.34 0.02 -4.55
N TYR A 57 4.31 -1.30 -4.75
CA TYR A 57 4.53 -1.91 -6.06
C TYR A 57 3.40 -1.55 -7.04
N ALA A 58 2.13 -1.60 -6.60
CA ALA A 58 1.00 -1.17 -7.41
C ALA A 58 1.12 0.30 -7.83
N TYR A 59 1.48 1.18 -6.89
CA TYR A 59 1.75 2.60 -7.16
C TYR A 59 2.87 2.78 -8.21
N ALA A 60 4.01 2.10 -8.02
CA ALA A 60 5.13 2.18 -8.95
C ALA A 60 4.75 1.71 -10.37
N ARG A 61 3.94 0.65 -10.49
CA ARG A 61 3.42 0.18 -11.79
C ARG A 61 2.52 1.21 -12.47
N ILE A 62 1.61 1.83 -11.73
CA ILE A 62 0.72 2.88 -12.25
C ILE A 62 1.55 4.07 -12.73
N CYS A 63 2.50 4.55 -11.93
CA CYS A 63 3.40 5.64 -12.32
C CYS A 63 4.20 5.30 -13.59
N ASN A 64 4.69 4.06 -13.71
CA ASN A 64 5.40 3.62 -14.90
C ASN A 64 4.50 3.58 -16.14
N ILE A 65 3.24 3.14 -16.03
CA ILE A 65 2.27 3.17 -17.14
C ILE A 65 2.05 4.61 -17.61
N ILE A 66 1.82 5.53 -16.68
CA ILE A 66 1.61 6.95 -17.00
C ILE A 66 2.85 7.55 -17.66
N LYS A 67 4.05 7.27 -17.12
CA LYS A 67 5.32 7.72 -17.68
C LYS A 67 5.54 7.19 -19.10
N ASN A 68 5.32 5.90 -19.32
CA ASN A 68 5.43 5.26 -20.64
C ASN A 68 4.45 5.88 -21.65
N GLY A 69 3.25 6.26 -21.21
CA GLY A 69 2.30 6.98 -22.06
C GLY A 69 2.81 8.36 -22.47
N ALA A 70 3.35 9.11 -21.51
CA ALA A 70 3.93 10.43 -21.76
C ALA A 70 5.14 10.37 -22.71
N GLU A 71 6.01 9.36 -22.57
CA GLU A 71 7.14 9.12 -23.48
C GLU A 71 6.68 8.82 -24.92
N LYS A 72 5.49 8.25 -25.09
CA LYS A 72 4.84 8.05 -26.39
C LYS A 72 4.04 9.26 -26.88
N HIS A 73 4.20 10.41 -26.23
CA HIS A 73 3.45 11.63 -26.51
C HIS A 73 1.93 11.49 -26.38
N LEU A 74 1.45 10.51 -25.59
CA LEU A 74 0.03 10.43 -25.24
C LEU A 74 -0.27 11.50 -24.19
N THR A 75 -1.07 12.50 -24.56
CA THR A 75 -1.50 13.56 -23.67
C THR A 75 -2.92 13.30 -23.15
N VAL A 76 -3.13 13.41 -21.84
CA VAL A 76 -4.47 13.37 -21.21
C VAL A 76 -5.22 14.70 -21.40
N LYS A 77 -4.82 15.50 -22.40
CA LYS A 77 -5.40 16.81 -22.70
C LYS A 77 -6.20 16.69 -23.99
N GLY A 78 -7.49 17.00 -23.94
CA GLY A 78 -8.40 16.91 -25.09
C GLY A 78 -9.82 16.63 -24.65
N GLU A 79 -10.72 16.44 -25.62
CA GLU A 79 -12.06 15.93 -25.36
C GLU A 79 -11.95 14.47 -24.91
N PHE A 80 -12.55 14.18 -23.75
CA PHE A 80 -12.63 12.84 -23.18
C PHE A 80 -13.97 12.21 -23.58
N ASP A 81 -13.90 11.12 -24.34
CA ASP A 81 -15.09 10.35 -24.71
C ASP A 81 -15.36 9.25 -23.68
N CYS A 82 -16.34 9.49 -22.80
CA CYS A 82 -16.78 8.53 -21.79
C CYS A 82 -17.28 7.21 -22.39
N ALA A 83 -17.73 7.20 -23.65
CA ALA A 83 -18.25 5.99 -24.29
C ALA A 83 -17.18 4.92 -24.52
N LEU A 84 -15.89 5.29 -24.45
CA LEU A 84 -14.76 4.36 -24.55
C LEU A 84 -14.56 3.51 -23.29
N LEU A 85 -15.09 3.94 -22.14
CA LEU A 85 -14.99 3.23 -20.86
C LEU A 85 -16.13 2.22 -20.68
N SER A 86 -16.18 1.23 -21.56
CA SER A 86 -17.28 0.27 -21.63
C SER A 86 -17.04 -1.01 -20.83
N ASN A 87 -15.82 -1.24 -20.33
CA ASN A 87 -15.49 -2.48 -19.63
C ASN A 87 -15.98 -2.45 -18.18
N ASP A 88 -16.57 -3.55 -17.71
CA ASP A 88 -17.02 -3.70 -16.32
C ASP A 88 -15.92 -3.40 -15.30
N ALA A 89 -14.67 -3.74 -15.60
CA ALA A 89 -13.53 -3.45 -14.74
C ALA A 89 -13.24 -1.93 -14.62
N GLU A 90 -13.40 -1.18 -15.72
CA GLU A 90 -13.21 0.28 -15.73
C GLU A 90 -14.30 0.96 -14.92
N ILE A 91 -15.55 0.55 -15.12
CA ILE A 91 -16.72 1.08 -14.41
C ILE A 91 -16.59 0.79 -12.90
N SER A 92 -16.13 -0.42 -12.55
CA SER A 92 -15.91 -0.80 -11.15
C SER A 92 -14.83 0.05 -10.48
N LEU A 93 -13.71 0.30 -11.18
CA LEU A 93 -12.65 1.17 -10.67
C LEU A 93 -13.15 2.61 -10.47
N ILE A 94 -13.93 3.15 -11.40
CA ILE A 94 -14.47 4.51 -11.30
C ILE A 94 -15.35 4.67 -10.06
N LYS A 95 -16.21 3.69 -9.77
CA LYS A 95 -17.03 3.70 -8.54
C LYS A 95 -16.18 3.79 -7.28
N VAL A 96 -15.13 2.98 -7.19
CA VAL A 96 -14.20 3.03 -6.05
C VAL A 96 -13.50 4.38 -5.96
N LEU A 97 -13.08 4.96 -7.09
CA LEU A 97 -12.44 6.28 -7.10
C LEU A 97 -13.38 7.40 -6.62
N THR A 98 -14.69 7.29 -6.86
CA THR A 98 -15.66 8.30 -6.41
C THR A 98 -15.94 8.28 -4.90
N GLU A 99 -15.55 7.23 -4.19
CA GLU A 99 -15.74 7.13 -2.74
C GLU A 99 -14.71 7.96 -1.95
N PHE A 100 -13.60 8.40 -2.58
CA PHE A 100 -12.63 9.27 -1.92
C PHE A 100 -13.14 10.73 -1.90
N PRO A 101 -13.17 11.43 -0.74
CA PRO A 101 -12.40 11.15 0.48
C PRO A 101 -13.22 10.57 1.64
N GLU A 102 -14.44 10.06 1.43
CA GLU A 102 -15.37 9.72 2.53
C GLU A 102 -14.96 8.49 3.38
N GLY A 103 -13.75 7.95 3.18
CA GLY A 103 -13.18 6.81 3.90
C GLY A 103 -12.37 7.15 5.14
#